data_AF-A0A4Z2HB53-F1
#
_entry.id   AF-A0A4Z2HB53-F1
#
_cell.length_a   1.000
_cell.length_b   1.000
_cell.length_c   1.000
_cell.angle_alpha   90.00
_cell.angle_beta   90.00
_cell.angle_gamma   90.00
#
_symmetry.space_group_name_H-M   'P 1'
#
loop_
_entity.id
_entity.type
_entity.pdbx_description
1 polymer ?
#
loop_
_entity_poly.entity_id
_entity_poly.type
_entity_poly.pdbx_seq_one_letter_code
_entity_poly.pdbx_strand_id
1 'polypeptide(L)'
;MFSKHYVIGNNTSGTFVIWPYGRCFPEGPPGCLFPVKGGSGIKGFVESLNIVAAMGAHLARRYVTESDTEPDPKRKYEFDPQFGFPERNEREMVASQEQMNLAQLPLEQRDYCAQHLLKLMKCKRDNWPNFLSCQHERHDWDSCEHQDYVMRMKEYERERRLQLRKKRVENQAEAA
;
A
#
# COMPACT_ATOMS: atom_id res chain seq x y z
N MET A 1 -20.78 38.02 52.02
CA MET A 1 -22.04 38.45 51.36
C MET A 1 -22.32 37.49 50.21
N PHE A 2 -23.48 36.80 50.26
CA PHE A 2 -24.11 35.91 49.25
C PHE A 2 -23.22 34.82 48.61
N SER A 3 -23.25 33.53 48.94
CA SER A 3 -24.31 32.53 49.21
C SER A 3 -25.34 32.36 48.06
N LYS A 4 -25.22 31.27 47.31
CA LYS A 4 -26.22 30.18 47.34
C LYS A 4 -25.62 28.81 46.95
N HIS A 5 -26.16 27.81 47.60
CA HIS A 5 -25.80 26.39 47.66
C HIS A 5 -26.20 25.59 46.41
N TYR A 6 -25.54 24.45 46.17
CA TYR A 6 -26.24 23.16 46.13
C TYR A 6 -25.34 21.99 46.57
N VAL A 7 -26.04 20.92 46.95
CA VAL A 7 -25.71 19.86 47.90
C VAL A 7 -25.02 18.65 47.28
N ILE A 8 -24.27 17.98 48.16
CA ILE A 8 -23.43 16.79 48.05
C ILE A 8 -24.25 15.52 47.73
N GLY A 9 -23.63 14.62 46.96
CA GLY A 9 -23.88 13.19 46.99
C GLY A 9 -23.19 12.52 45.80
N ASN A 10 -22.29 11.56 45.92
CA ASN A 10 -21.82 10.77 47.05
C ASN A 10 -20.43 10.22 46.64
N ASN A 11 -19.56 10.00 47.63
CA ASN A 11 -18.53 8.94 47.67
C ASN A 11 -17.59 8.86 46.44
N THR A 12 -16.32 9.26 46.51
CA THR A 12 -15.30 8.67 47.40
C THR A 12 -14.02 9.51 47.36
N SER A 13 -13.37 9.59 48.52
CA SER A 13 -11.99 10.03 48.79
C SER A 13 -11.03 10.05 47.59
N GLY A 14 -10.62 11.24 47.16
CA GLY A 14 -9.47 11.45 46.30
C GLY A 14 -8.20 11.64 47.13
N THR A 15 -7.41 10.57 47.31
CA THR A 15 -5.97 10.70 47.53
C THR A 15 -5.28 10.72 46.17
N PHE A 16 -4.55 11.80 45.92
CA PHE A 16 -3.65 11.92 44.78
C PHE A 16 -2.42 11.01 45.02
N VAL A 17 -2.24 9.98 44.19
CA VAL A 17 -0.93 9.35 43.95
C VAL A 17 -0.84 9.00 42.47
N ILE A 18 0.24 9.44 41.84
CA ILE A 18 0.52 9.34 40.40
C ILE A 18 1.33 8.06 40.14
N TRP A 19 1.22 7.58 38.89
CA TRP A 19 2.05 6.63 38.13
C TRP A 19 1.56 5.18 38.14
N PRO A 20 1.92 4.42 37.11
CA PRO A 20 1.92 4.69 35.67
C PRO A 20 1.06 3.61 34.99
N TYR A 21 0.76 3.71 33.70
CA TYR A 21 -0.02 2.72 32.95
C TYR A 21 -1.54 2.74 33.15
N GLY A 22 -2.23 3.12 32.07
CA GLY A 22 -3.53 2.56 31.72
C GLY A 22 -4.76 3.37 32.13
N ARG A 23 -5.29 4.18 31.21
CA ARG A 23 -6.73 4.24 30.99
C ARG A 23 -7.05 4.52 29.53
N CYS A 24 -8.13 3.88 29.09
CA CYS A 24 -8.65 3.76 27.74
C CYS A 24 -10.14 4.18 27.77
N PHE A 25 -10.68 4.53 26.59
CA PHE A 25 -12.09 4.69 26.14
C PHE A 25 -12.81 6.04 26.32
N PRO A 26 -13.83 6.40 25.47
CA PRO A 26 -14.39 5.81 24.21
C PRO A 26 -14.42 6.82 23.01
N GLU A 27 -14.61 6.52 21.71
CA GLU A 27 -15.78 5.96 20.98
C GLU A 27 -15.37 5.41 19.57
N GLY A 28 -15.89 4.23 19.12
CA GLY A 28 -15.93 3.77 17.70
C GLY A 28 -15.39 2.33 17.38
N PRO A 29 -16.13 1.40 16.70
CA PRO A 29 -15.87 -0.07 16.67
C PRO A 29 -15.40 -0.64 15.29
N PRO A 30 -15.20 -1.98 15.10
CA PRO A 30 -14.28 -2.90 15.76
C PRO A 30 -13.35 -3.59 14.73
N GLY A 31 -12.03 -3.44 14.87
CA GLY A 31 -11.05 -4.21 14.10
C GLY A 31 -10.16 -4.99 15.06
N CYS A 32 -10.37 -6.30 15.16
CA CYS A 32 -9.58 -7.20 15.99
C CYS A 32 -8.11 -7.18 15.54
N LEU A 33 -7.25 -6.43 16.25
CA LEU A 33 -5.81 -6.65 16.20
C LEU A 33 -5.49 -7.94 16.95
N PHE A 34 -5.09 -8.98 16.22
CA PHE A 34 -4.35 -10.09 16.81
C PHE A 34 -2.93 -9.61 17.17
N PRO A 35 -2.39 -10.04 18.32
CA PRO A 35 -1.11 -9.58 18.84
C PRO A 35 0.05 -10.15 18.01
N VAL A 36 0.89 -9.26 17.45
CA VAL A 36 2.21 -9.64 16.91
C VAL A 36 3.13 -9.94 18.09
N LYS A 37 3.17 -11.20 18.54
CA LYS A 37 4.27 -11.70 19.36
C LYS A 37 5.51 -11.82 18.47
N GLY A 38 6.57 -11.13 18.88
CA GLY A 38 7.84 -11.07 18.18
C GLY A 38 8.52 -12.43 17.97
N GLY A 39 9.40 -12.47 16.98
CA GLY A 39 10.35 -13.55 16.78
C GLY A 39 10.78 -13.74 15.32
N SER A 40 12.05 -13.43 15.03
CA SER A 40 12.84 -13.77 13.84
C SER A 40 12.68 -12.89 12.57
N GLY A 41 13.34 -11.72 12.62
CA GLY A 41 13.58 -10.80 11.50
C GLY A 41 14.56 -11.30 10.43
N ILE A 42 14.41 -12.54 9.96
CA ILE A 42 15.20 -13.08 8.83
C ILE A 42 14.29 -13.46 7.66
N LYS A 43 13.04 -13.89 7.91
CA LYS A 43 12.12 -14.31 6.84
C LYS A 43 11.63 -13.14 5.97
N GLY A 44 11.46 -11.94 6.53
CA GLY A 44 11.05 -10.75 5.78
C GLY A 44 12.14 -10.21 4.83
N PHE A 45 13.42 -10.37 5.20
CA PHE A 45 14.55 -9.91 4.39
C PHE A 45 14.88 -10.87 3.24
N VAL A 46 14.63 -12.17 3.42
CA VAL A 46 14.77 -13.18 2.35
C VAL A 46 13.61 -13.06 1.34
N GLU A 47 12.42 -12.66 1.78
CA GLU A 47 11.30 -12.43 0.86
C GLU A 47 11.51 -11.16 0.02
N SER A 48 12.14 -10.09 0.56
CA SER A 48 12.49 -8.89 -0.21
C SER A 48 13.70 -9.07 -1.14
N LEU A 49 14.72 -9.84 -0.74
CA LEU A 49 15.89 -10.13 -1.60
C LEU A 49 15.54 -11.01 -2.80
N ASN A 50 14.58 -11.92 -2.67
CA ASN A 50 14.13 -12.76 -3.79
C ASN A 50 13.29 -12.01 -4.84
N ILE A 51 12.63 -10.92 -4.45
CA ILE A 51 11.85 -10.06 -5.37
C ILE A 51 12.79 -9.35 -6.36
N VAL A 52 13.96 -8.88 -5.90
CA VAL A 52 14.91 -8.12 -6.75
C VAL A 52 15.73 -9.04 -7.67
N ALA A 53 16.18 -10.21 -7.20
CA ALA A 53 16.91 -11.18 -8.03
C ALA A 53 16.03 -11.83 -9.13
N ALA A 54 14.70 -11.79 -8.97
CA ALA A 54 13.76 -12.40 -9.91
C ALA A 54 13.54 -11.58 -11.20
N MET A 55 13.84 -10.28 -11.22
CA MET A 55 13.50 -9.41 -12.35
C MET A 55 14.38 -9.60 -13.59
N GLY A 56 15.58 -10.16 -13.49
CA GLY A 56 16.37 -10.57 -14.67
C GLY A 56 16.23 -12.05 -14.99
N ALA A 57 16.12 -12.87 -13.95
CA ALA A 57 16.05 -14.33 -14.07
C ALA A 57 14.72 -14.84 -14.64
N HIS A 58 13.64 -14.07 -14.56
CA HIS A 58 12.36 -14.46 -15.16
C HIS A 58 12.49 -14.70 -16.68
N LEU A 59 13.26 -13.90 -17.42
CA LEU A 59 13.43 -14.13 -18.86
C LEU A 59 14.09 -15.48 -19.16
N ALA A 60 15.14 -15.85 -18.42
CA ALA A 60 15.79 -17.15 -18.56
C ALA A 60 14.84 -18.29 -18.20
N ARG A 61 14.03 -18.12 -17.15
CA ARG A 61 13.04 -19.13 -16.73
C ARG A 61 11.93 -19.31 -17.79
N ARG A 62 11.41 -18.23 -18.36
CA ARG A 62 10.37 -18.26 -19.39
C ARG A 62 10.79 -19.02 -20.64
N TYR A 63 12.01 -18.78 -21.10
CA TYR A 63 12.49 -19.31 -22.37
C TYR A 63 13.23 -20.65 -22.24
N VAL A 64 13.82 -20.96 -21.08
CA VAL A 64 14.71 -22.14 -20.93
C VAL A 64 14.13 -23.23 -20.04
N THR A 65 13.60 -22.89 -18.85
CA THR A 65 13.34 -23.91 -17.82
C THR A 65 11.85 -24.23 -17.64
N GLU A 66 10.98 -23.23 -17.52
CA GLU A 66 9.59 -23.42 -17.09
C GLU A 66 8.64 -22.45 -17.81
N SER A 67 8.32 -22.73 -19.08
CA SER A 67 7.38 -21.92 -19.89
C SER A 67 5.98 -21.85 -19.30
N ASP A 68 5.52 -22.93 -18.67
CA ASP A 68 4.10 -23.07 -18.28
C ASP A 68 3.75 -22.38 -16.96
N THR A 69 4.78 -21.99 -16.18
CA THR A 69 4.60 -21.43 -14.83
C THR A 69 4.79 -19.92 -14.77
N GLU A 70 5.23 -19.30 -15.86
CA GLU A 70 5.51 -17.88 -15.90
C GLU A 70 4.41 -17.09 -16.61
N PRO A 71 3.91 -16.00 -16.01
CA PRO A 71 2.83 -15.23 -16.59
C PRO A 71 3.33 -14.36 -17.76
N ASP A 72 2.55 -14.38 -18.85
CA ASP A 72 2.80 -13.58 -20.05
C ASP A 72 2.38 -12.12 -19.85
N PRO A 73 3.26 -11.12 -20.06
CA PRO A 73 2.93 -9.71 -19.84
C PRO A 73 1.83 -9.15 -20.75
N LYS A 74 1.59 -9.77 -21.91
CA LYS A 74 0.59 -9.33 -22.90
C LYS A 74 -0.79 -9.95 -22.63
N ARG A 75 -0.84 -11.07 -21.92
CA ARG A 75 -2.09 -11.78 -21.66
C ARG A 75 -2.74 -11.18 -20.42
N LYS A 76 -4.06 -11.12 -20.41
CA LYS A 76 -4.81 -10.68 -19.22
C LYS A 76 -4.70 -11.75 -18.12
N TYR A 77 -4.90 -11.31 -16.88
CA TYR A 77 -4.86 -12.18 -15.70
C TYR A 77 -5.78 -13.40 -15.85
N GLU A 78 -5.29 -14.59 -15.48
CA GLU A 78 -6.10 -15.82 -15.47
C GLU A 78 -6.86 -16.02 -14.17
N PHE A 79 -6.43 -15.35 -13.09
CA PHE A 79 -7.00 -15.52 -11.76
C PHE A 79 -7.83 -14.31 -11.35
N ASP A 80 -8.98 -14.55 -10.73
CA ASP A 80 -9.85 -13.51 -10.20
C ASP A 80 -9.07 -12.58 -9.24
N PRO A 81 -9.15 -11.24 -9.41
CA PRO A 81 -8.68 -10.24 -8.45
C PRO A 81 -9.04 -10.47 -6.98
N GLN A 82 -10.19 -11.10 -6.69
CA GLN A 82 -10.66 -11.36 -5.33
C GLN A 82 -10.11 -12.66 -4.71
N PHE A 83 -9.53 -13.55 -5.53
CA PHE A 83 -9.03 -14.84 -5.05
C PHE A 83 -7.88 -14.66 -4.04
N GLY A 84 -8.13 -14.99 -2.78
CA GLY A 84 -7.14 -14.93 -1.69
C GLY A 84 -7.14 -13.64 -0.85
N PHE A 85 -8.04 -12.69 -1.12
CA PHE A 85 -8.24 -11.51 -0.28
C PHE A 85 -9.61 -11.56 0.40
N PRO A 86 -9.70 -11.35 1.72
CA PRO A 86 -10.99 -11.27 2.41
C PRO A 86 -11.75 -9.99 2.00
N GLU A 87 -11.04 -8.88 1.78
CA GLU A 87 -11.59 -7.61 1.31
C GLU A 87 -10.49 -6.84 0.55
N ARG A 88 -10.78 -6.36 -0.66
CA ARG A 88 -9.84 -5.65 -1.54
C ARG A 88 -10.37 -4.25 -1.79
N ASN A 89 -9.69 -3.24 -1.26
CA ASN A 89 -10.05 -1.85 -1.51
C ASN A 89 -9.67 -1.42 -2.93
N GLU A 90 -10.55 -0.66 -3.57
CA GLU A 90 -10.27 -0.03 -4.85
C GLU A 90 -9.29 1.14 -4.68
N ARG A 91 -8.53 1.46 -5.73
CA ARG A 91 -7.62 2.60 -5.70
C ARG A 91 -8.43 3.88 -5.91
N GLU A 92 -8.33 4.81 -4.98
CA GLU A 92 -9.02 6.09 -5.07
C GLU A 92 -8.26 7.04 -6.00
N MET A 93 -8.96 7.56 -7.02
CA MET A 93 -8.46 8.64 -7.85
C MET A 93 -8.65 9.97 -7.11
N VAL A 94 -7.55 10.54 -6.61
CA VAL A 94 -7.61 11.81 -5.84
C VAL A 94 -7.75 13.04 -6.75
N ALA A 95 -7.28 12.96 -8.01
CA ALA A 95 -7.36 14.06 -8.96
C ALA A 95 -8.69 14.08 -9.72
N SER A 96 -9.35 15.24 -9.78
CA SER A 96 -10.55 15.41 -10.62
C SER A 96 -10.18 15.44 -12.11
N GLN A 97 -11.01 14.85 -12.96
CA GLN A 97 -10.78 14.78 -14.41
C GLN A 97 -10.72 16.16 -15.06
N GLU A 98 -11.52 17.11 -14.56
CA GLU A 98 -11.56 18.49 -15.02
C GLU A 98 -10.21 19.20 -14.80
N GLN A 99 -9.60 19.03 -13.62
CA GLN A 99 -8.29 19.60 -13.32
C GLN A 99 -7.19 19.09 -14.26
N MET A 100 -7.23 17.79 -14.61
CA MET A 100 -6.27 17.20 -15.55
C MET A 100 -6.44 17.72 -16.98
N ASN A 101 -7.68 17.99 -17.40
CA ASN A 101 -7.97 18.55 -18.72
C ASN A 101 -7.54 20.03 -18.81
N LEU A 102 -7.79 20.82 -17.77
CA LEU A 102 -7.35 22.22 -17.71
C LEU A 102 -5.83 22.37 -17.74
N ALA A 103 -5.12 21.43 -17.10
CA ALA A 103 -3.66 21.37 -17.12
C ALA A 103 -3.08 20.78 -18.42
N GLN A 104 -3.94 20.29 -19.34
CA GLN A 104 -3.55 19.68 -20.62
C GLN A 104 -2.49 18.57 -20.47
N LEU A 105 -2.71 17.65 -19.51
CA LEU A 105 -1.80 16.53 -19.30
C LEU A 105 -1.85 15.52 -20.46
N PRO A 106 -0.69 14.96 -20.89
CA PRO A 106 -0.66 13.87 -21.85
C PRO A 106 -1.31 12.63 -21.26
N LEU A 107 -1.91 11.78 -22.10
CA LEU A 107 -2.67 10.61 -21.65
C LEU A 107 -1.84 9.63 -20.80
N GLU A 108 -0.54 9.52 -21.09
CA GLU A 108 0.38 8.64 -20.37
C GLU A 108 0.65 9.07 -18.92
N GLN A 109 0.41 10.34 -18.56
CA GLN A 109 0.66 10.87 -17.21
C GLN A 109 -0.63 11.05 -16.40
N ARG A 110 -1.76 10.54 -16.90
CA ARG A 110 -3.08 10.63 -16.24
C ARG A 110 -3.34 9.44 -15.31
N ASP A 111 -2.33 9.09 -14.51
CA ASP A 111 -2.39 7.99 -13.56
C ASP A 111 -2.95 8.44 -12.20
N TYR A 112 -3.11 7.49 -11.27
CA TYR A 112 -3.51 7.75 -9.87
C TYR A 112 -2.62 8.80 -9.20
N CYS A 113 -1.38 8.95 -9.68
CA CYS A 113 -0.38 9.88 -9.18
C CYS A 113 -0.51 11.34 -9.66
N ALA A 114 -1.44 11.65 -10.58
CA ALA A 114 -1.52 12.94 -11.27
C ALA A 114 -1.63 14.18 -10.33
N GLN A 115 -2.12 14.00 -9.10
CA GLN A 115 -2.18 15.08 -8.11
C GLN A 115 -0.80 15.67 -7.79
N HIS A 116 0.23 14.83 -7.68
CA HIS A 116 1.59 15.28 -7.37
C HIS A 116 2.21 16.03 -8.54
N LEU A 117 1.92 15.60 -9.76
CA LEU A 117 2.38 16.26 -10.98
C LEU A 117 1.77 17.66 -11.14
N LEU A 118 0.50 17.85 -10.78
CA LEU A 118 -0.13 19.18 -10.77
C LEU A 118 0.55 20.14 -9.77
N LYS A 119 0.96 19.65 -8.59
CA LYS A 119 1.70 20.46 -7.60
C LYS A 119 3.04 20.90 -8.17
N LEU A 120 3.80 19.96 -8.73
CA LEU A 120 5.09 20.21 -9.36
C LEU A 120 5.01 21.27 -10.46
N MET A 121 3.98 21.21 -11.33
CA MET A 121 3.79 22.21 -12.38
C MET A 121 3.43 23.58 -11.81
N LYS A 122 2.65 23.63 -10.72
CA LYS A 122 2.35 24.88 -10.02
C LYS A 122 3.62 25.49 -9.40
N CYS A 123 4.41 24.72 -8.69
CA CYS A 123 5.66 25.18 -8.09
C CYS A 123 6.70 25.66 -9.11
N LYS A 124 6.76 25.03 -10.31
CA LYS A 124 7.59 25.53 -11.42
C LYS A 124 7.12 26.88 -11.94
N ARG A 125 5.81 27.13 -11.97
CA ARG A 125 5.23 28.41 -12.42
C ARG A 125 5.50 29.52 -11.40
N ASP A 126 5.35 29.21 -10.11
CA ASP A 126 5.45 30.20 -9.03
C ASP A 126 6.91 30.62 -8.73
N ASN A 127 7.89 29.72 -8.94
CA ASN A 127 9.28 29.94 -8.53
C ASN A 127 10.24 30.34 -9.67
N TRP A 128 9.76 30.78 -10.83
CA TRP A 128 10.62 31.27 -11.91
C TRP A 128 11.34 32.56 -11.45
N PRO A 129 12.68 32.61 -11.24
CA PRO A 129 13.78 31.99 -12.00
C PRO A 129 14.56 30.85 -11.28
N ASN A 130 14.18 30.49 -10.05
CA ASN A 130 14.86 29.50 -9.23
C ASN A 130 14.33 28.08 -9.52
N PHE A 131 14.98 27.36 -10.43
CA PHE A 131 14.58 26.00 -10.83
C PHE A 131 14.89 24.90 -9.79
N LEU A 132 15.71 25.18 -8.77
CA LEU A 132 16.18 24.18 -7.79
C LEU A 132 15.28 24.04 -6.56
N SER A 133 14.41 25.00 -6.27
CA SER A 133 13.59 24.98 -5.04
C SER A 133 12.54 23.86 -5.03
N CYS A 134 12.16 23.34 -6.20
CA CYS A 134 11.09 22.37 -6.35
C CYS A 134 11.55 20.90 -6.24
N GLN A 135 12.46 20.57 -5.32
CA GLN A 135 12.96 19.19 -5.13
C GLN A 135 11.94 18.30 -4.41
N HIS A 136 11.30 18.82 -3.37
CA HIS A 136 10.37 18.04 -2.55
C HIS A 136 9.17 17.55 -3.35
N GLU A 137 8.55 18.42 -4.14
CA GLU A 137 7.40 18.05 -4.96
C GLU A 137 7.75 17.06 -6.09
N ARG A 138 8.99 17.12 -6.59
CA ARG A 138 9.52 16.10 -7.52
C ARG A 138 9.64 14.75 -6.84
N HIS A 139 10.27 14.72 -5.66
CA HIS A 139 10.42 13.50 -4.88
C HIS A 139 9.07 12.87 -4.51
N ASP A 140 8.05 13.68 -4.20
CA ASP A 140 6.72 13.18 -3.90
C ASP A 140 6.08 12.50 -5.13
N TRP A 141 6.24 13.08 -6.32
CA TRP A 141 5.78 12.46 -7.57
C TRP A 141 6.53 11.16 -7.86
N ASP A 142 7.87 11.18 -7.81
CA ASP A 142 8.70 9.99 -8.06
C ASP A 142 8.41 8.86 -7.07
N SER A 143 8.16 9.20 -5.80
CA SER A 143 7.81 8.22 -4.76
C SER A 143 6.47 7.53 -5.03
N CYS A 144 5.52 8.29 -5.56
CA CYS A 144 4.19 7.80 -5.88
C CYS A 144 4.20 6.92 -7.14
N GLU A 145 4.94 7.31 -8.20
CA GLU A 145 5.22 6.45 -9.36
C GLU A 145 5.93 5.14 -8.95
N HIS A 146 6.87 5.23 -8.01
CA HIS A 146 7.53 4.05 -7.47
C HIS A 146 6.56 3.10 -6.75
N GLN A 147 5.62 3.64 -5.96
CA GLN A 147 4.59 2.84 -5.30
C GLN A 147 3.68 2.13 -6.32
N ASP A 148 3.28 2.83 -7.38
CA ASP A 148 2.49 2.23 -8.46
C ASP A 148 3.26 1.12 -9.20
N TYR A 149 4.55 1.31 -9.43
CA TYR A 149 5.43 0.27 -9.98
C TYR A 149 5.51 -0.95 -9.04
N VAL A 150 5.71 -0.74 -7.74
CA VAL A 150 5.75 -1.81 -6.74
C VAL A 150 4.44 -2.59 -6.72
N MET A 151 3.30 -1.93 -6.88
CA MET A 151 2.02 -2.62 -6.99
C MET A 151 1.98 -3.55 -8.20
N ARG A 152 2.36 -3.05 -9.39
CA ARG A 152 2.44 -3.85 -10.63
C ARG A 152 3.32 -5.08 -10.48
N MET A 153 4.43 -4.96 -9.74
CA MET A 153 5.31 -6.09 -9.43
C MET A 153 4.63 -7.13 -8.51
N LYS A 154 3.85 -6.70 -7.52
CA LYS A 154 3.08 -7.61 -6.66
C LYS A 154 2.02 -8.38 -7.45
N GLU A 155 1.37 -7.73 -8.42
CA GLU A 155 0.41 -8.41 -9.30
C GLU A 155 1.09 -9.49 -10.16
N TYR A 156 2.28 -9.21 -10.73
CA TYR A 156 3.06 -10.19 -11.48
C TYR A 156 3.49 -11.39 -10.63
N GLU A 157 4.03 -11.16 -9.43
CA GLU A 157 4.43 -12.25 -8.55
C GLU A 157 3.26 -13.07 -8.02
N ARG A 158 2.11 -12.43 -7.79
CA ARG A 158 0.88 -13.10 -7.36
C ARG A 158 0.47 -14.15 -8.40
N GLU A 159 0.42 -13.78 -9.68
CA GLU A 159 0.07 -14.72 -10.75
C GLU A 159 1.04 -15.88 -10.83
N ARG A 160 2.34 -15.60 -10.78
CA ARG A 160 3.39 -16.64 -10.77
C ARG A 160 3.21 -17.62 -9.61
N ARG A 161 2.97 -17.13 -8.39
CA ARG A 161 2.77 -17.99 -7.21
C ARG A 161 1.51 -18.84 -7.34
N LEU A 162 0.44 -18.32 -7.96
CA LEU A 162 -0.80 -19.05 -8.19
C LEU A 162 -0.65 -20.13 -9.28
N GLN A 163 0.07 -19.86 -10.36
CA GLN A 163 0.38 -20.85 -11.41
C GLN A 163 1.24 -21.99 -10.85
N LEU A 164 2.27 -21.66 -10.05
CA LEU A 164 3.07 -22.67 -9.37
C LEU A 164 2.24 -23.54 -8.42
N ARG A 165 1.24 -22.95 -7.74
CA ARG A 165 0.33 -23.72 -6.88
C ARG A 165 -0.56 -24.64 -7.70
N LYS A 166 -1.11 -24.19 -8.83
CA LYS A 166 -1.90 -25.04 -9.75
C LYS A 166 -1.10 -26.24 -10.21
N LYS A 167 0.12 -26.02 -10.73
CA LYS A 167 1.03 -27.09 -11.18
C LYS A 167 1.33 -28.10 -10.08
N ARG A 168 1.55 -27.65 -8.83
CA ARG A 168 1.76 -28.57 -7.70
C ARG A 168 0.54 -29.44 -7.40
N VAL A 169 -0.66 -28.90 -7.52
CA VAL A 169 -1.92 -29.64 -7.29
C VAL A 169 -2.18 -30.63 -8.43
N GLU A 170 -1.93 -30.23 -9.68
CA GLU A 170 -2.04 -31.10 -10.86
C GLU A 170 -1.08 -32.29 -10.74
N ASN A 171 0.19 -32.05 -10.45
CA ASN A 171 1.18 -33.11 -10.24
C ASN A 171 0.81 -34.05 -9.08
N GLN A 172 0.16 -33.54 -8.02
CA GLN A 172 -0.31 -34.36 -6.90
C GLN A 172 -1.52 -35.21 -7.29
N ALA A 173 -2.42 -34.67 -8.11
CA ALA A 173 -3.58 -35.39 -8.62
C ALA A 173 -3.20 -36.48 -9.63
N GLU A 174 -2.15 -36.27 -10.43
CA GLU A 174 -1.61 -37.28 -11.35
C GLU A 174 -0.87 -38.41 -10.62
N ALA A 175 -0.32 -38.12 -9.44
CA ALA A 175 0.41 -39.10 -8.63
C ALA A 175 -0.49 -39.96 -7.73
N ALA A 176 -1.78 -39.63 -7.61
CA ALA A 176 -2.77 -40.31 -6.76
C ALA A 176 -3.63 -41.28 -7.59
#